data_AF-K1SQN4-F1
#
_entry.id   AF-K1SQN4-F1
#
_cell.length_a   1.000
_cell.length_b   1.000
_cell.length_c   1.000
_cell.angle_alpha   90.00
_cell.angle_beta   90.00
_cell.angle_gamma   90.00
#
_symmetry.space_group_name_H-M   'P 1'
#
loop_
_entity.id
_entity.type
_entity.pdbx_description
1 polymer ?
#
loop_
_entity_poly.entity_id
_entity_poly.type
_entity_poly.pdbx_seq_one_letter_code
_entity_poly.pdbx_strand_id
1 'polypeptide(L)'
;MSLNNLVKRLQDIMRNDAGINGDAQRIEQMVWILFLKVYDAKEEIWEFYDENYTSIIPEELRWRNWAVDHKDGKALTGDALLDFVNGKLFPTLKAIAIDENTPMSQIIVRTAFEDNNNYMKDGILLRQVINVIDEIDFEEYEDRHAFGEIYETILRSLQSAGNSGEFYTPRAVTDFMVQMIKPKLGESIADFACGTGGFLTSALKVLDAQVQTSRTERFTATPSTVSKRRRCHSFCAPQICCSTTSTILASSTATVWKRMCVSTRRATASMSF
;
A
#
# COMPACT_ATOMS: atom_id res chain seq x y z
N MET A 1 4.19 -8.64 20.29
CA MET A 1 3.07 -7.81 20.81
C MET A 1 1.78 -8.27 20.11
N SER A 2 0.62 -8.32 20.76
CA SER A 2 -0.64 -8.61 20.02
C SER A 2 -0.95 -7.43 19.08
N LEU A 3 -1.29 -7.72 17.82
CA LEU A 3 -1.68 -6.75 16.79
C LEU A 3 -2.74 -5.75 17.24
N ASN A 4 -3.72 -6.23 18.00
CA ASN A 4 -4.79 -5.40 18.53
C ASN A 4 -4.28 -4.39 19.57
N ASN A 5 -3.22 -4.71 20.28
CA ASN A 5 -2.59 -3.80 21.23
C ASN A 5 -1.74 -2.74 20.51
N LEU A 6 -1.15 -3.08 19.36
CA LEU A 6 -0.43 -2.14 18.50
C LEU A 6 -1.35 -1.02 18.01
N VAL A 7 -2.47 -1.37 17.36
CA VAL A 7 -3.41 -0.38 16.81
C VAL A 7 -3.97 0.52 17.91
N LYS A 8 -4.34 -0.04 19.07
CA LYS A 8 -4.79 0.75 20.22
C LYS A 8 -3.72 1.72 20.72
N ARG A 9 -2.48 1.25 20.87
CA ARG A 9 -1.35 2.10 21.31
C ARG A 9 -1.12 3.27 20.33
N LEU A 10 -1.16 3.02 19.02
CA LEU A 10 -1.07 4.07 18.01
C LEU A 10 -2.22 5.08 18.11
N GLN A 11 -3.46 4.58 18.25
CA GLN A 11 -4.62 5.44 18.42
C GLN A 11 -4.53 6.29 19.68
N ASP A 12 -4.08 5.72 20.80
CA ASP A 12 -3.94 6.42 22.08
C ASP A 12 -2.88 7.52 22.03
N ILE A 13 -1.75 7.30 21.36
CA ILE A 13 -0.75 8.35 21.11
C ILE A 13 -1.38 9.48 20.30
N MET A 14 -2.01 9.13 19.18
CA MET A 14 -2.66 10.09 18.29
C MET A 14 -3.83 10.83 18.96
N ARG A 15 -4.39 10.36 20.09
CA ARG A 15 -5.53 11.03 20.79
C ARG A 15 -5.11 12.35 21.40
N ASN A 16 -3.82 12.49 21.67
CA ASN A 16 -3.25 13.67 22.27
C ASN A 16 -2.83 14.72 21.23
N ASP A 17 -2.86 14.40 19.92
CA ASP A 17 -2.48 15.33 18.86
C ASP A 17 -3.67 16.20 18.44
N ALA A 18 -3.53 17.52 18.58
CA ALA A 18 -4.56 18.50 18.25
C ALA A 18 -4.84 18.64 16.73
N GLY A 19 -3.98 18.08 15.88
CA GLY A 19 -4.10 18.07 14.43
C GLY A 19 -5.04 16.97 13.90
N ILE A 20 -5.28 15.92 14.68
CA ILE A 20 -6.11 14.79 14.26
C ILE A 20 -7.53 14.92 14.80
N ASN A 21 -8.51 14.96 13.90
CA ASN A 21 -9.93 14.97 14.20
C ASN A 21 -10.60 13.67 13.73
N GLY A 22 -10.93 12.82 14.70
CA GLY A 22 -11.66 11.57 14.48
C GLY A 22 -10.79 10.41 14.01
N ASP A 23 -11.39 9.22 14.00
CA ASP A 23 -10.65 7.97 13.79
C ASP A 23 -10.26 7.73 12.33
N ALA A 24 -11.00 8.31 11.38
CA ALA A 24 -10.64 8.26 9.96
C ALA A 24 -9.27 8.89 9.70
N GLN A 25 -9.01 10.08 10.28
CA GLN A 25 -7.72 10.76 10.14
C GLN A 25 -6.60 10.00 10.88
N ARG A 26 -6.86 9.44 12.07
CA ARG A 26 -5.88 8.57 12.76
C ARG A 26 -5.44 7.43 11.85
N ILE A 27 -6.41 6.80 11.19
CA ILE A 27 -6.14 5.62 10.37
C ILE A 27 -5.43 6.03 9.08
N GLU A 28 -5.78 7.15 8.47
CA GLU A 28 -4.99 7.74 7.39
C GLU A 28 -3.53 7.95 7.79
N GLN A 29 -3.28 8.48 8.99
CA GLN A 29 -1.91 8.66 9.50
C GLN A 29 -1.19 7.32 9.74
N MET A 30 -1.85 6.34 10.37
CA MET A 30 -1.26 5.02 10.57
C MET A 30 -0.91 4.34 9.25
N VAL A 31 -1.77 4.46 8.24
CA VAL A 31 -1.60 3.73 6.97
C VAL A 31 -0.42 4.25 6.17
N TRP A 32 -0.18 5.56 6.09
CA TRP A 32 0.96 6.07 5.31
C TRP A 32 2.30 5.78 5.99
N ILE A 33 2.35 5.87 7.32
CA ILE A 33 3.57 5.57 8.10
C ILE A 33 3.90 4.08 7.95
N LEU A 34 2.89 3.21 8.15
CA LEU A 34 3.04 1.78 7.96
C LEU A 34 3.41 1.42 6.52
N PHE A 35 2.83 2.11 5.53
CA PHE A 35 3.16 1.91 4.12
C PHE A 35 4.66 2.12 3.86
N LEU A 36 5.26 3.20 4.38
CA LEU A 36 6.69 3.46 4.17
C LEU A 36 7.58 2.40 4.81
N LYS A 37 7.27 1.97 6.03
CA LYS A 37 8.00 0.87 6.70
C LYS A 37 7.95 -0.42 5.89
N VAL A 38 6.75 -0.80 5.44
CA VAL A 38 6.53 -2.03 4.69
C VAL A 38 7.16 -1.95 3.31
N TYR A 39 7.10 -0.79 2.66
CA TYR A 39 7.74 -0.56 1.38
C TYR A 39 9.25 -0.75 1.50
N ASP A 40 9.88 -0.14 2.50
CA ASP A 40 11.32 -0.26 2.74
C ASP A 40 11.76 -1.72 2.97
N ALA A 41 11.00 -2.49 3.76
CA ALA A 41 11.25 -3.93 3.94
C ALA A 41 11.11 -4.72 2.63
N LYS A 42 10.24 -4.29 1.69
CA LYS A 42 10.17 -4.90 0.35
C LYS A 42 11.34 -4.48 -0.52
N GLU A 43 11.80 -3.24 -0.40
CA GLU A 43 12.98 -2.77 -1.13
C GLU A 43 14.22 -3.57 -0.73
N GLU A 44 14.44 -3.86 0.55
CA GLU A 44 15.54 -4.73 0.99
C GLU A 44 15.51 -6.11 0.32
N ILE A 45 14.32 -6.70 0.22
CA ILE A 45 14.14 -7.98 -0.46
C ILE A 45 14.43 -7.86 -1.96
N TRP A 46 13.98 -6.80 -2.62
CA TRP A 46 14.24 -6.59 -4.04
C TRP A 46 15.72 -6.30 -4.32
N GLU A 47 16.36 -5.46 -3.49
CA GLU A 47 17.80 -5.21 -3.50
C GLU A 47 18.61 -6.50 -3.33
N PHE A 48 18.12 -7.45 -2.53
CA PHE A 48 18.76 -8.75 -2.36
C PHE A 48 18.64 -9.67 -3.57
N TYR A 49 17.50 -9.66 -4.29
CA TYR A 49 17.26 -10.56 -5.42
C TYR A 49 17.66 -9.98 -6.79
N ASP A 50 17.74 -8.65 -6.93
CA ASP A 50 18.07 -7.96 -8.16
C ASP A 50 19.18 -6.93 -7.92
N GLU A 51 20.39 -7.26 -8.37
CA GLU A 51 21.58 -6.41 -8.22
C GLU A 51 21.47 -5.07 -8.96
N ASN A 52 20.55 -4.93 -9.93
CA ASN A 52 20.32 -3.68 -10.66
C ASN A 52 19.08 -2.91 -10.17
N TYR A 53 18.48 -3.34 -9.05
CA TYR A 53 17.32 -2.65 -8.50
C TYR A 53 17.67 -1.20 -8.14
N THR A 54 16.86 -0.26 -8.62
CA THR A 54 16.96 1.16 -8.26
C THR A 54 15.64 1.58 -7.64
N SER A 55 15.70 2.06 -6.40
CA SER A 55 14.54 2.60 -5.69
C SER A 55 14.02 3.86 -6.37
N ILE A 56 12.70 4.00 -6.39
CA ILE A 56 12.04 5.27 -6.79
C ILE A 56 12.06 6.31 -5.67
N ILE A 57 12.27 5.86 -4.43
CA ILE A 57 12.36 6.73 -3.26
C ILE A 57 13.82 7.16 -3.10
N PRO A 58 14.10 8.49 -3.09
CA PRO A 58 15.43 9.01 -2.79
C PRO A 58 15.98 8.41 -1.51
N GLU A 59 17.28 8.13 -1.49
CA GLU A 59 17.94 7.42 -0.39
C GLU A 59 17.60 8.03 0.97
N GLU A 60 17.66 9.36 1.10
CA GLU A 60 17.41 10.03 2.36
C GLU A 60 15.94 10.01 2.84
N LEU A 61 15.01 9.62 1.98
CA LEU A 61 13.58 9.51 2.28
C LEU A 61 13.15 8.07 2.58
N ARG A 62 14.05 7.09 2.43
CA ARG A 62 13.77 5.69 2.79
C ARG A 62 13.64 5.54 4.29
N TRP A 63 12.73 4.67 4.73
CA TRP A 63 12.40 4.50 6.14
C TRP A 63 13.64 4.30 7.02
N ARG A 64 14.52 3.36 6.62
CA ARG A 64 15.78 3.06 7.33
C ARG A 64 16.69 4.26 7.62
N ASN A 65 16.56 5.37 6.87
CA ASN A 65 17.46 6.52 6.97
C ASN A 65 16.96 7.67 7.83
N TRP A 66 15.66 7.75 8.14
CA TRP A 66 15.11 8.85 8.95
C TRP A 66 14.18 8.38 10.08
N ALA A 67 13.55 7.22 9.92
CA ALA A 67 12.53 6.73 10.83
C ALA A 67 13.09 5.79 11.90
N VAL A 68 14.28 5.21 11.75
CA VAL A 68 14.87 4.32 12.75
C VAL A 68 15.48 5.11 13.90
N ASP A 69 15.21 4.70 15.16
CA ASP A 69 15.82 5.29 16.35
C ASP A 69 17.01 4.45 16.83
N HIS A 70 18.23 4.94 16.58
CA HIS A 70 19.46 4.30 17.04
C HIS A 70 19.77 4.53 18.53
N LYS A 71 18.89 5.21 19.28
CA LYS A 71 19.02 5.54 20.70
C LYS A 71 20.27 6.36 21.03
N ASP A 72 20.79 7.07 20.03
CA ASP A 72 21.94 7.97 20.13
C ASP A 72 21.53 9.43 20.42
N GLY A 73 20.22 9.68 20.55
CA GLY A 73 19.65 11.00 20.77
C GLY A 73 19.59 11.88 19.52
N LYS A 74 19.91 11.36 18.33
CA LYS A 74 19.90 12.11 17.06
C LYS A 74 18.67 11.84 16.19
N ALA A 75 17.76 10.97 16.64
CA ALA A 75 16.53 10.69 15.92
C ALA A 75 15.73 11.98 15.68
N LEU A 76 15.26 12.20 14.44
CA LEU A 76 14.43 13.36 14.11
C LEU A 76 13.15 13.33 14.96
N THR A 77 12.87 14.44 15.64
CA THR A 77 11.69 14.62 16.49
C THR A 77 11.29 16.09 16.57
N GLY A 78 10.10 16.38 17.13
CA GLY A 78 9.59 17.74 17.30
C GLY A 78 9.39 18.46 15.96
N ASP A 79 9.58 19.79 15.97
CA ASP A 79 9.35 20.63 14.78
C ASP A 79 10.20 20.22 13.58
N ALA A 80 11.45 19.80 13.81
CA ALA A 80 12.35 19.34 12.75
C ALA A 80 11.79 18.11 12.00
N LEU A 81 11.11 17.20 12.71
CA LEU A 81 10.45 16.06 12.09
C LEU A 81 9.24 16.50 11.26
N LEU A 82 8.43 17.43 11.76
CA LEU A 82 7.28 17.96 11.03
C LEU A 82 7.71 18.70 9.76
N ASP A 83 8.74 19.52 9.85
CA ASP A 83 9.30 20.25 8.71
C ASP A 83 9.85 19.29 7.66
N PHE A 84 10.54 18.23 8.09
CA PHE A 84 10.99 17.18 7.18
C PHE A 84 9.81 16.48 6.49
N VAL A 85 8.81 16.04 7.24
CA VAL A 85 7.66 15.29 6.70
C VAL A 85 6.84 16.15 5.74
N ASN A 86 6.49 17.37 6.15
CA ASN A 86 5.62 18.27 5.40
C ASN A 86 6.36 19.00 4.26
N GLY A 87 7.61 19.39 4.50
CA GLY A 87 8.39 20.21 3.57
C GLY A 87 9.22 19.41 2.57
N LYS A 88 9.59 18.17 2.90
CA LYS A 88 10.45 17.34 2.05
C LYS A 88 9.79 16.02 1.67
N LEU A 89 9.44 15.17 2.63
CA LEU A 89 8.97 13.80 2.38
C LEU A 89 7.72 13.77 1.48
N PHE A 90 6.62 14.38 1.92
CA PHE A 90 5.36 14.36 1.17
C PHE A 90 5.49 15.04 -0.21
N PRO A 91 6.05 16.26 -0.32
CA PRO A 91 6.24 16.91 -1.62
C PRO A 91 7.06 16.08 -2.60
N THR A 92 8.16 15.46 -2.15
CA THR A 92 9.00 14.64 -3.02
C THR A 92 8.27 13.38 -3.48
N LEU A 93 7.60 12.66 -2.58
CA LEU A 93 6.86 11.44 -2.94
C LEU A 93 5.68 11.72 -3.88
N LYS A 94 5.01 12.87 -3.72
CA LYS A 94 3.95 13.33 -4.65
C LYS A 94 4.49 13.72 -6.03
N ALA A 95 5.70 14.25 -6.08
CA ALA A 95 6.33 14.75 -7.31
C ALA A 95 7.12 13.68 -8.09
N ILE A 96 7.13 12.43 -7.64
CA ILE A 96 7.79 11.31 -8.34
C ILE A 96 7.28 11.24 -9.79
N ALA A 97 8.21 11.35 -10.73
CA ALA A 97 7.93 11.18 -12.15
C ALA A 97 7.65 9.70 -12.44
N ILE A 98 6.54 9.43 -13.12
CA ILE A 98 6.19 8.09 -13.60
C ILE A 98 6.32 8.10 -15.12
N ASP A 99 7.08 7.16 -15.65
CA ASP A 99 7.18 6.91 -17.08
C ASP A 99 6.51 5.58 -17.48
N GLU A 100 6.45 5.30 -18.79
CA GLU A 100 5.85 4.06 -19.33
C GLU A 100 6.63 2.79 -18.95
N ASN A 101 7.88 2.92 -18.48
CA ASN A 101 8.75 1.80 -18.12
C ASN A 101 8.80 1.56 -16.61
N THR A 102 8.17 2.43 -15.81
CA THR A 102 8.22 2.39 -14.36
C THR A 102 7.50 1.13 -13.87
N PRO A 103 8.15 0.26 -13.08
CA PRO A 103 7.51 -0.92 -12.52
C PRO A 103 6.27 -0.54 -11.70
N MET A 104 5.23 -1.37 -11.77
CA MET A 104 3.98 -1.12 -11.02
C MET A 104 4.21 -1.00 -9.50
N SER A 105 5.22 -1.71 -8.98
CA SER A 105 5.67 -1.61 -7.59
C SER A 105 6.23 -0.24 -7.20
N GLN A 106 6.59 0.61 -8.17
CA GLN A 106 7.12 1.95 -7.92
C GLN A 106 6.06 3.03 -8.18
N ILE A 107 5.20 2.83 -9.19
CA ILE A 107 4.01 3.68 -9.47
C ILE A 107 3.13 3.85 -8.23
N ILE A 108 3.09 2.80 -7.41
CA ILE A 108 2.27 2.78 -6.22
C ILE A 108 2.65 3.82 -5.18
N VAL A 109 3.93 4.17 -5.06
CA VAL A 109 4.41 5.12 -4.06
C VAL A 109 3.74 6.46 -4.31
N ARG A 110 3.80 6.97 -5.55
CA ARG A 110 3.11 8.21 -5.89
C ARG A 110 1.60 8.10 -5.68
N THR A 111 0.99 7.00 -6.10
CA THR A 111 -0.47 6.82 -5.98
C THR A 111 -0.94 6.82 -4.52
N ALA A 112 -0.14 6.25 -3.60
CA ALA A 112 -0.44 6.23 -2.18
C ALA A 112 -0.33 7.61 -1.51
N PHE A 113 0.52 8.50 -2.05
CA PHE A 113 0.79 9.82 -1.50
C PHE A 113 0.09 10.97 -2.22
N GLU A 114 -0.43 10.79 -3.45
CA GLU A 114 -1.03 11.85 -4.29
C GLU A 114 -2.07 12.70 -3.53
N ASP A 115 -3.03 12.04 -2.89
CA ASP A 115 -4.13 12.69 -2.14
C ASP A 115 -3.93 12.67 -0.62
N ASN A 116 -2.78 12.20 -0.13
CA ASN A 116 -2.51 12.04 1.30
C ASN A 116 -1.85 13.28 1.88
N ASN A 117 -2.15 13.61 3.13
CA ASN A 117 -1.49 14.68 3.86
C ASN A 117 -1.18 14.23 5.29
N ASN A 118 -0.08 14.75 5.84
CA ASN A 118 0.19 14.64 7.25
C ASN A 118 -0.69 15.63 8.03
N TYR A 119 -1.50 15.12 8.95
CA TYR A 119 -2.37 15.93 9.81
C TYR A 119 -1.83 16.08 11.23
N MET A 120 -0.81 15.29 11.61
CA MET A 120 -0.19 15.43 12.93
C MET A 120 0.51 16.77 13.05
N LYS A 121 0.24 17.48 14.16
CA LYS A 121 0.82 18.78 14.46
C LYS A 121 1.87 18.73 15.56
N ASP A 122 1.97 17.63 16.28
CA ASP A 122 2.98 17.44 17.31
C ASP A 122 4.04 16.44 16.82
N GLY A 123 5.25 16.94 16.57
CA GLY A 123 6.36 16.13 16.08
C GLY A 123 6.89 15.13 17.11
N ILE A 124 6.66 15.37 18.41
CA ILE A 124 7.02 14.42 19.47
C ILE A 124 6.05 13.25 19.44
N LEU A 125 4.74 13.51 19.29
CA LEU A 125 3.74 12.45 19.16
C LEU A 125 3.93 11.67 17.85
N LEU A 126 4.24 12.36 16.74
CA LEU A 126 4.56 11.70 15.47
C LEU A 126 5.78 10.77 15.62
N ARG A 127 6.84 11.21 16.31
CA ARG A 127 8.00 10.35 16.62
C ARG A 127 7.61 9.12 17.44
N GLN A 128 6.72 9.27 18.43
CA GLN A 128 6.23 8.13 19.21
C GLN A 128 5.46 7.13 18.32
N VAL A 129 4.61 7.61 17.43
CA VAL A 129 3.90 6.76 16.45
C VAL A 129 4.89 5.99 15.57
N ILE A 130 5.90 6.69 15.04
CA ILE A 130 6.95 6.08 14.21
C ILE A 130 7.71 5.00 14.99
N ASN A 131 8.11 5.27 16.25
CA ASN A 131 8.77 4.29 17.11
C ASN A 131 7.94 3.02 17.26
N VAL A 132 6.64 3.16 17.51
CA VAL A 132 5.73 2.02 17.69
C VAL A 132 5.59 1.20 16.40
N ILE A 133 5.61 1.84 15.23
CA ILE A 133 5.59 1.14 13.93
C ILE A 133 6.94 0.51 13.62
N ASP A 134 8.05 1.13 14.03
CA ASP A 134 9.40 0.60 13.81
C ASP A 134 9.69 -0.65 14.67
N GLU A 135 9.01 -0.81 15.81
CA GLU A 135 9.04 -2.03 16.63
C GLU A 135 8.49 -3.27 15.88
N ILE A 136 7.84 -3.10 14.73
CA ILE A 136 7.33 -4.20 13.91
C ILE A 136 8.47 -4.77 13.05
N ASP A 137 8.83 -6.01 13.34
CA ASP A 137 9.76 -6.80 12.55
C ASP A 137 9.03 -7.47 11.37
N PHE A 138 9.66 -7.46 10.19
CA PHE A 138 9.11 -8.02 8.95
C PHE A 138 10.06 -9.05 8.30
N GLU A 139 11.11 -9.48 9.03
CA GLU A 139 12.13 -10.39 8.51
C GLU A 139 11.64 -11.84 8.34
N GLU A 140 10.60 -12.31 9.06
CA GLU A 140 10.18 -13.70 8.97
C GLU A 140 9.22 -13.94 7.78
N TYR A 141 9.42 -15.05 7.05
CA TYR A 141 8.62 -15.40 5.87
C TYR A 141 7.14 -15.67 6.21
N GLU A 142 6.82 -15.98 7.48
CA GLU A 142 5.47 -16.06 8.03
C GLU A 142 4.79 -14.67 8.16
N ASP A 143 5.54 -13.56 8.12
CA ASP A 143 5.04 -12.20 8.39
C ASP A 143 4.32 -11.52 7.22
N ARG A 144 4.30 -12.15 6.03
CA ARG A 144 3.39 -11.69 4.95
C ARG A 144 1.93 -11.77 5.41
N HIS A 145 1.59 -12.75 6.23
CA HIS A 145 0.27 -12.86 6.84
C HIS A 145 0.09 -11.83 7.96
N ALA A 146 1.13 -11.60 8.77
CA ALA A 146 1.10 -10.57 9.81
C ALA A 146 0.80 -9.17 9.25
N PHE A 147 1.37 -8.79 8.10
CA PHE A 147 1.04 -7.51 7.45
C PHE A 147 -0.44 -7.40 7.05
N GLY A 148 -0.95 -8.42 6.36
CA GLY A 148 -2.35 -8.46 5.94
C GLY A 148 -3.27 -8.36 7.16
N GLU A 149 -2.93 -9.06 8.24
CA GLU A 149 -3.69 -9.00 9.49
C GLU A 149 -3.60 -7.63 10.17
N ILE A 150 -2.45 -6.94 10.14
CA ILE A 150 -2.31 -5.59 10.72
C ILE A 150 -3.23 -4.65 9.96
N TYR A 151 -3.14 -4.66 8.63
CA TYR A 151 -3.93 -3.80 7.78
C TYR A 151 -5.43 -4.09 7.94
N GLU A 152 -5.84 -5.36 7.93
CA GLU A 152 -7.23 -5.76 8.19
C GLU A 152 -7.71 -5.35 9.58
N THR A 153 -6.84 -5.39 10.59
CA THR A 153 -7.17 -4.94 11.94
C THR A 153 -7.40 -3.43 11.98
N ILE A 154 -6.54 -2.66 11.32
CA ILE A 154 -6.69 -1.21 11.16
C ILE A 154 -8.01 -0.89 10.43
N LEU A 155 -8.32 -1.61 9.34
CA LEU A 155 -9.56 -1.44 8.58
C LEU A 155 -10.81 -1.84 9.37
N ARG A 156 -10.74 -2.89 10.18
CA ARG A 156 -11.85 -3.29 11.06
C ARG A 156 -12.08 -2.27 12.17
N SER A 157 -11.01 -1.65 12.64
CA SER A 157 -11.11 -0.53 13.59
C SER A 157 -11.79 0.68 12.94
N LEU A 158 -11.56 0.98 11.66
CA LEU A 158 -12.30 2.02 10.91
C LEU A 158 -13.80 1.72 10.88
N GLN A 159 -14.16 0.48 10.56
CA GLN A 159 -15.56 0.06 10.48
C GLN A 159 -16.29 0.27 11.82
N SER A 160 -15.59 0.06 12.92
CA SER A 160 -16.16 0.15 14.27
C SER A 160 -16.22 1.59 14.80
N ALA A 161 -15.53 2.52 14.14
CA ALA A 161 -15.32 3.90 14.59
C ALA A 161 -16.34 4.94 14.06
N GLY A 162 -17.44 4.51 13.42
CA GLY A 162 -18.54 5.39 12.99
C GLY A 162 -18.97 5.19 11.53
N ASN A 163 -19.54 6.23 10.91
CA ASN A 163 -20.14 6.27 9.55
C ASN A 163 -19.23 5.78 8.39
N SER A 164 -18.01 5.33 8.63
CA SER A 164 -17.08 4.78 7.62
C SER A 164 -17.34 3.31 7.27
N GLY A 165 -18.36 2.67 7.86
CA GLY A 165 -18.79 1.31 7.50
C GLY A 165 -19.29 1.16 6.06
N GLU A 166 -19.56 2.26 5.36
CA GLU A 166 -20.02 2.28 3.95
C GLU A 166 -19.02 1.68 2.96
N PHE A 167 -17.72 1.62 3.31
CA PHE A 167 -16.66 1.20 2.39
C PHE A 167 -16.12 -0.22 2.65
N TYR A 168 -16.68 -0.93 3.63
CA TYR A 168 -16.18 -2.24 4.05
C TYR A 168 -17.23 -3.34 3.88
N THR A 169 -16.86 -4.40 3.16
CA THR A 169 -17.64 -5.63 3.08
C THR A 169 -17.01 -6.70 3.97
N PRO A 170 -17.75 -7.37 4.88
CA PRO A 170 -17.21 -8.41 5.74
C PRO A 170 -16.52 -9.54 4.97
N ARG A 171 -15.34 -9.97 5.44
CA ARG A 171 -14.51 -11.00 4.78
C ARG A 171 -15.23 -12.32 4.53
N ALA A 172 -16.11 -12.74 5.44
CA ALA A 172 -16.93 -13.93 5.24
C ALA A 172 -17.82 -13.84 3.98
N VAL A 173 -18.31 -12.63 3.66
CA VAL A 173 -19.14 -12.38 2.48
C VAL A 173 -18.28 -12.35 1.22
N THR A 174 -17.17 -11.60 1.22
CA THR A 174 -16.28 -11.52 0.04
C THR A 174 -15.68 -12.88 -0.30
N ASP A 175 -15.24 -13.64 0.72
CA ASP A 175 -14.70 -14.98 0.54
C ASP A 175 -15.75 -15.95 0.01
N PHE A 176 -16.96 -15.94 0.58
CA PHE A 176 -18.06 -16.78 0.10
C PHE A 176 -18.41 -16.50 -1.36
N MET A 177 -18.59 -15.22 -1.72
CA MET A 177 -18.94 -14.83 -3.09
C MET A 177 -17.85 -15.23 -4.08
N VAL A 178 -16.58 -15.02 -3.75
CA VAL A 178 -15.45 -15.40 -4.61
C VAL A 178 -15.35 -16.93 -4.74
N GLN A 179 -15.56 -17.67 -3.65
CA GLN A 179 -15.59 -19.14 -3.68
C GLN A 179 -16.74 -19.69 -4.56
N MET A 180 -17.84 -18.96 -4.66
CA MET A 180 -18.94 -19.30 -5.57
C MET A 180 -18.62 -18.94 -7.02
N ILE A 181 -17.97 -17.81 -7.27
CA ILE A 181 -17.52 -17.37 -8.60
C ILE A 181 -16.45 -18.33 -9.16
N LYS A 182 -15.54 -18.84 -8.31
CA LYS A 182 -14.43 -19.73 -8.67
C LYS A 182 -13.57 -19.17 -9.82
N PRO A 183 -12.97 -17.98 -9.63
CA PRO A 183 -12.14 -17.36 -10.67
C PRO A 183 -10.95 -18.27 -11.02
N LYS A 184 -10.54 -18.26 -12.29
CA LYS A 184 -9.42 -19.05 -12.81
C LYS A 184 -8.23 -18.19 -13.22
N LEU A 185 -7.04 -18.77 -13.16
CA LEU A 185 -5.83 -18.12 -13.68
C LEU A 185 -6.01 -17.73 -15.15
N GLY A 186 -5.63 -16.50 -15.49
CA GLY A 186 -5.77 -15.94 -16.85
C GLY A 186 -7.10 -15.20 -17.09
N GLU A 187 -8.06 -15.25 -16.19
CA GLU A 187 -9.28 -14.46 -16.28
C GLU A 187 -9.05 -13.01 -15.83
N SER A 188 -9.85 -12.07 -16.35
CA SER A 188 -9.84 -10.67 -15.91
C SER A 188 -10.91 -10.43 -14.85
N ILE A 189 -10.55 -9.75 -13.77
CA ILE A 189 -11.44 -9.44 -12.65
C ILE A 189 -11.49 -7.92 -12.47
N ALA A 190 -12.69 -7.38 -12.28
CA ALA A 190 -12.91 -5.96 -12.04
C ALA A 190 -13.94 -5.76 -10.91
N ASP A 191 -13.63 -4.84 -10.00
CA ASP A 191 -14.54 -4.36 -8.97
C ASP A 191 -14.72 -2.84 -9.14
N PHE A 192 -15.94 -2.42 -9.50
CA PHE A 192 -16.27 -1.01 -9.75
C PHE A 192 -16.54 -0.22 -8.47
N ALA A 193 -16.68 -0.90 -7.33
CA ALA A 193 -16.88 -0.32 -6.02
C ALA A 193 -15.94 -0.98 -5.00
N CYS A 194 -14.65 -1.07 -5.36
CA CYS A 194 -13.61 -1.78 -4.62
C CYS A 194 -13.62 -1.52 -3.11
N GLY A 195 -13.93 -0.30 -2.66
CA GLY A 195 -13.81 0.09 -1.26
C GLY A 195 -12.40 -0.21 -0.76
N THR A 196 -12.30 -1.03 0.28
CA THR A 196 -11.01 -1.54 0.81
C THR A 196 -10.34 -2.63 -0.06
N GLY A 197 -10.88 -2.91 -1.24
CA GLY A 197 -10.44 -3.93 -2.20
C GLY A 197 -10.79 -5.35 -1.80
N GLY A 198 -11.88 -5.53 -1.03
CA GLY A 198 -12.11 -6.78 -0.34
C GLY A 198 -12.30 -8.00 -1.24
N PHE A 199 -13.07 -7.83 -2.33
CA PHE A 199 -13.27 -8.85 -3.35
C PHE A 199 -11.98 -9.21 -4.10
N LEU A 200 -11.15 -8.22 -4.41
CA LEU A 200 -9.91 -8.44 -5.16
C LEU A 200 -8.89 -9.22 -4.31
N THR A 201 -8.77 -8.92 -3.02
CA THR A 201 -7.92 -9.69 -2.10
C THR A 201 -8.41 -11.13 -1.97
N SER A 202 -9.72 -11.34 -1.78
CA SER A 202 -10.31 -12.68 -1.72
C SER A 202 -10.12 -13.46 -3.02
N ALA A 203 -10.26 -12.80 -4.17
CA ALA A 203 -10.02 -13.41 -5.49
C ALA A 203 -8.57 -13.85 -5.66
N LEU A 204 -7.59 -13.01 -5.28
CA LEU A 204 -6.19 -13.43 -5.30
C LEU A 204 -5.94 -14.65 -4.42
N LYS A 205 -6.51 -14.70 -3.23
CA LYS A 205 -6.33 -15.84 -2.33
C LYS A 205 -6.77 -17.16 -2.98
N VAL A 206 -7.88 -17.14 -3.71
CA VAL A 206 -8.38 -18.31 -4.45
C VAL A 206 -7.51 -18.64 -5.66
N LEU A 207 -6.97 -17.64 -6.35
CA LEU A 207 -6.09 -17.80 -7.51
C LEU A 207 -4.69 -18.29 -7.12
N ASP A 208 -4.13 -17.80 -6.02
CA ASP A 208 -2.81 -18.19 -5.51
C ASP A 208 -2.76 -19.69 -5.18
N ALA A 209 -3.86 -20.23 -4.64
CA ALA A 209 -4.02 -21.66 -4.39
C ALA A 209 -4.04 -22.53 -5.67
N GLN A 210 -4.32 -21.93 -6.84
CA GLN A 210 -4.33 -22.63 -8.13
C GLN A 210 -2.95 -22.67 -8.80
N VAL A 211 -1.98 -21.90 -8.30
CA VAL A 211 -0.64 -21.85 -8.87
C VAL A 211 0.10 -23.13 -8.52
N GLN A 212 0.19 -24.06 -9.48
CA GLN A 212 1.02 -25.26 -9.37
C GLN A 212 2.46 -24.88 -9.76
N THR A 213 3.41 -25.14 -8.86
CA THR A 213 4.73 -24.50 -8.84
C THR A 213 5.56 -24.64 -10.12
N SER A 214 5.92 -23.50 -10.71
CA SER A 214 7.32 -23.09 -10.90
C SER A 214 7.43 -21.61 -10.55
N ARG A 215 8.55 -21.17 -9.97
CA ARG A 215 8.79 -19.78 -9.52
C ARG A 215 8.52 -18.74 -10.64
N THR A 216 8.54 -19.19 -11.89
CA THR A 216 8.27 -18.47 -13.13
C THR A 216 6.77 -18.25 -13.40
N GLU A 217 5.88 -19.18 -13.02
CA GLU A 217 4.44 -19.08 -13.31
C GLU A 217 3.68 -18.14 -12.37
N ARG A 218 4.18 -17.91 -11.15
CA ARG A 218 3.62 -16.88 -10.23
C ARG A 218 3.61 -15.48 -10.86
N PHE A 219 4.60 -15.18 -11.70
CA PHE A 219 4.69 -13.89 -12.38
C PHE A 219 3.72 -13.77 -13.58
N THR A 220 3.43 -14.88 -14.27
CA THR A 220 2.56 -14.90 -15.46
C THR A 220 1.09 -15.11 -15.14
N ALA A 221 0.77 -15.67 -13.98
CA ALA A 221 -0.58 -16.00 -13.54
C ALA A 221 -1.35 -14.82 -12.92
N THR A 222 -0.93 -13.58 -13.22
CA THR A 222 -1.53 -12.38 -12.64
C THR A 222 -2.69 -11.90 -13.51
N PRO A 223 -3.93 -11.88 -13.00
CA PRO A 223 -5.06 -11.28 -13.71
C PRO A 223 -4.73 -9.84 -14.06
N SER A 224 -4.98 -9.43 -15.31
CA SER A 224 -5.05 -8.01 -15.66
C SER A 224 -6.17 -7.36 -14.86
N THR A 225 -5.82 -6.80 -13.70
CA THR A 225 -6.73 -6.02 -12.87
C THR A 225 -6.82 -4.64 -13.50
N VAL A 226 -7.86 -4.43 -14.30
CA VAL A 226 -8.15 -3.11 -14.87
C VAL A 226 -8.72 -2.23 -13.76
N SER A 227 -7.91 -1.31 -13.24
CA SER A 227 -8.35 -0.34 -12.22
C SER A 227 -8.91 0.94 -12.86
N LYS A 228 -10.06 1.37 -12.34
CA LYS A 228 -10.76 2.66 -12.48
C LYS A 228 -11.10 3.17 -13.89
N ARG A 229 -12.42 3.26 -14.18
CA ARG A 229 -12.96 4.31 -15.05
C ARG A 229 -13.28 5.53 -14.18
N ARG A 230 -12.51 6.63 -14.38
CA ARG A 230 -12.69 7.95 -13.74
C ARG A 230 -14.13 8.47 -13.96
N ARG A 231 -15.04 8.29 -13.00
CA ARG A 231 -16.33 9.02 -13.04
C ARG A 231 -17.12 9.14 -11.73
N CYS A 232 -16.45 9.22 -10.59
CA CYS A 232 -17.09 9.70 -9.34
C CYS A 232 -16.19 10.76 -8.70
N HIS A 233 -16.27 12.01 -9.21
CA HIS A 233 -15.77 13.18 -8.50
C HIS A 233 -16.89 13.63 -7.55
N SER A 234 -16.65 13.55 -6.24
CA SER A 234 -16.93 14.63 -5.27
C SER A 234 -16.93 14.19 -3.80
N PHE A 235 -16.87 12.91 -3.43
CA PHE A 235 -17.01 12.52 -2.00
C PHE A 235 -16.26 11.23 -1.61
N CYS A 236 -14.96 11.11 -1.94
CA CYS A 236 -14.15 9.97 -1.49
C CYS A 236 -12.93 10.41 -0.68
N ALA A 237 -13.10 10.52 0.64
CA ALA A 237 -12.01 10.42 1.61
C ALA A 237 -12.21 9.07 2.32
N PRO A 238 -11.62 7.94 1.82
CA PRO A 238 -10.17 7.77 1.73
C PRO A 238 -9.71 7.00 0.46
N GLN A 239 -9.00 7.68 -0.43
CA GLN A 239 -8.40 7.12 -1.67
C GLN A 239 -7.33 6.05 -1.41
N ILE A 240 -6.71 6.11 -0.22
CA ILE A 240 -5.62 5.23 0.23
C ILE A 240 -6.06 3.77 0.22
N CYS A 241 -7.27 3.45 0.66
CA CYS A 241 -7.67 2.07 0.87
C CYS A 241 -7.77 1.24 -0.42
N CYS A 242 -8.13 1.88 -1.56
CA CYS A 242 -8.16 1.19 -2.85
C CYS A 242 -6.79 1.24 -3.57
N SER A 243 -5.92 2.22 -3.25
CA SER A 243 -4.53 2.24 -3.74
C SER A 243 -3.66 1.18 -3.05
N THR A 244 -3.71 1.06 -1.71
CA THR A 244 -2.93 0.10 -0.91
C THR A 244 -3.32 -1.35 -1.20
N THR A 245 -4.61 -1.61 -1.44
CA THR A 245 -5.04 -2.96 -1.84
C THR A 245 -4.61 -3.28 -3.28
N SER A 246 -4.62 -2.30 -4.19
CA SER A 246 -4.01 -2.45 -5.52
C SER A 246 -2.48 -2.64 -5.45
N THR A 247 -1.80 -2.12 -4.41
CA THR A 247 -0.36 -2.33 -4.13
C THR A 247 0.00 -3.76 -3.77
N ILE A 248 -0.79 -4.35 -2.88
CA ILE A 248 -0.57 -5.72 -2.43
C ILE A 248 -0.80 -6.68 -3.61
N LEU A 249 -1.76 -6.32 -4.46
CA LEU A 249 -2.07 -6.98 -5.73
C LEU A 249 -1.01 -6.81 -6.82
N ALA A 250 -0.29 -5.68 -6.86
CA ALA A 250 0.67 -5.36 -7.92
C ALA A 250 2.14 -5.70 -7.59
N SER A 251 2.51 -5.73 -6.31
CA SER A 251 3.88 -6.08 -5.87
C SER A 251 4.24 -7.56 -6.10
N SER A 252 3.26 -8.41 -6.45
CA SER A 252 3.46 -9.77 -6.93
C SER A 252 3.56 -9.89 -8.47
N THR A 253 3.42 -8.78 -9.23
CA THR A 253 3.11 -8.84 -10.69
C THR A 253 4.08 -8.07 -11.59
N ALA A 254 5.15 -7.49 -11.04
CA ALA A 254 5.91 -6.42 -11.70
C ALA A 254 6.85 -6.81 -12.88
N THR A 255 6.78 -8.01 -13.48
CA THR A 255 7.80 -8.45 -14.46
C THR A 255 7.31 -8.73 -15.90
N VAL A 256 6.01 -8.63 -16.22
CA VAL A 256 5.50 -9.10 -17.53
C VAL A 256 5.37 -8.02 -18.62
N TRP A 257 5.50 -6.74 -18.32
CA TRP A 257 5.25 -5.67 -19.30
C TRP A 257 6.34 -5.49 -20.38
N LYS A 258 7.45 -6.25 -20.34
CA LYS A 258 8.57 -6.07 -21.28
C LYS A 258 8.36 -6.68 -22.67
N ARG A 259 7.26 -7.42 -22.92
CA ARG A 259 7.02 -8.10 -24.23
C ARG A 259 5.83 -7.62 -25.06
N MET A 260 4.94 -6.78 -24.53
CA MET A 260 3.72 -6.39 -25.25
C MET A 260 3.80 -5.05 -26.00
N CYS A 261 4.77 -4.18 -25.67
CA CYS A 261 4.88 -2.86 -26.31
C CYS A 261 5.64 -2.87 -27.66
N VAL A 262 6.29 -3.99 -28.03
CA VAL A 262 7.05 -4.09 -29.30
C VAL A 262 6.21 -4.64 -30.46
N SER A 263 5.07 -5.30 -30.21
CA SER A 263 4.26 -5.89 -31.30
C SER A 263 3.15 -4.97 -31.83
N THR A 264 2.73 -3.95 -31.07
CA THR A 264 1.61 -3.05 -31.46
C THR A 264 2.00 -1.89 -32.38
N ARG A 265 3.30 -1.67 -32.66
CA ARG A 265 3.73 -0.68 -33.68
C ARG A 265 3.82 -1.22 -35.11
N ARG A 266 3.57 -2.51 -35.36
CA ARG A 266 3.57 -3.08 -36.73
C ARG A 266 2.18 -3.29 -37.34
N ALA A 267 1.09 -3.10 -36.60
CA ALA A 267 -0.26 -3.46 -37.07
C ALA A 267 -1.11 -2.27 -37.57
N THR A 268 -0.62 -1.03 -37.51
CA THR A 268 -1.39 0.17 -37.92
C THR A 268 -0.92 0.83 -39.23
N ALA A 269 -0.06 0.17 -40.02
CA ALA A 269 0.44 0.72 -41.29
C ALA A 269 -0.12 0.03 -42.55
N SER A 270 -1.13 -0.84 -42.44
CA SER A 270 -1.72 -1.51 -43.61
C SER A 270 -3.23 -1.70 -43.45
N MET A 271 -4.00 -0.65 -43.66
CA MET A 271 -5.37 -0.70 -44.21
C MET A 271 -5.91 0.72 -44.31
N SER A 272 -5.59 1.36 -45.43
CA SER A 272 -6.28 2.54 -45.94
C SER A 272 -6.70 2.18 -47.37
N PHE A 273 -8.01 2.05 -47.58
CA PHE A 273 -8.67 2.37 -48.84
C PHE A 273 -9.40 3.69 -48.61
#